data_AF-A0A2E5X5J5-F1
#
_entry.id   AF-A0A2E5X5J5-F1
#
_cell.length_a   1.000
_cell.length_b   1.000
_cell.length_c   1.000
_cell.angle_alpha   90.00
_cell.angle_beta   90.00
_cell.angle_gamma   90.00
#
_symmetry.space_group_name_H-M   'P 1'
#
loop_
_entity.id
_entity.type
_entity.pdbx_description
1 polymer ?
#
loop_
_entity_poly.entity_id
_entity_poly.type
_entity_poly.pdbx_seq_one_letter_code
_entity_poly.pdbx_strand_id
1 'polypeptide(L)' 'MPRWTDSELELLRELYPLEPNLAIAKRLDRSVKSIVSKAHNMGLKKKAERLQQMGQQNVSLRYNRKD' A
#
# COMPACT_ATOMS: atom_id res chain seq x y z
N MET A 1 9.83 -8.01 -14.62
CA MET A 1 8.86 -7.02 -14.11
C MET A 1 8.87 -5.82 -15.05
N PRO A 2 7.71 -5.23 -15.40
CA PRO A 2 7.66 -4.05 -16.25
C PRO A 2 8.41 -2.88 -15.60
N ARG A 3 9.10 -2.07 -16.42
CA ARG A 3 9.81 -0.86 -15.98
C ARG A 3 8.82 0.10 -15.32
N TRP A 4 9.30 0.85 -14.33
CA TRP A 4 8.54 1.93 -13.70
C TRP A 4 8.72 3.19 -14.52
N THR A 5 7.61 3.87 -14.82
CA THR A 5 7.59 5.21 -15.41
C THR A 5 7.62 6.27 -14.32
N ASP A 6 8.06 7.48 -14.65
CA ASP A 6 8.13 8.58 -13.68
C ASP A 6 6.76 8.92 -13.09
N SER A 7 5.70 8.86 -13.90
CA SER A 7 4.31 9.08 -13.45
C SER A 7 3.85 8.02 -12.43
N GLU A 8 4.24 6.75 -12.61
CA GLU A 8 3.95 5.72 -11.60
C GLU A 8 4.76 5.91 -10.31
N LEU A 9 5.99 6.41 -10.41
CA LEU A 9 6.82 6.72 -9.25
C LEU A 9 6.25 7.87 -8.44
N GLU A 10 5.76 8.91 -9.12
CA GLU A 10 5.11 10.06 -8.52
C GLU A 10 3.81 9.66 -7.81
N LEU A 11 2.93 8.95 -8.51
CA LEU A 11 1.71 8.39 -7.91
C LEU A 11 2.02 7.46 -6.72
N LEU A 12 3.05 6.61 -6.83
CA LEU A 12 3.44 5.75 -5.71
C LEU A 12 3.88 6.59 -4.51
N ARG A 13 4.66 7.65 -4.71
CA ARG A 13 5.15 8.52 -3.64
C ARG A 13 4.01 9.26 -2.93
N GLU A 14 2.99 9.69 -3.68
CA GLU A 14 1.81 10.37 -3.15
C GLU A 14 0.88 9.42 -2.40
N LEU A 15 0.57 8.26 -3.00
CA LEU A 15 -0.44 7.34 -2.49
C LEU A 15 0.10 6.42 -1.40
N TYR A 16 1.38 6.05 -1.44
CA TYR A 16 1.93 5.06 -0.49
C TYR A 16 1.73 5.45 0.97
N PRO A 17 1.94 6.71 1.40
CA PRO A 17 1.74 7.07 2.81
C PRO A 17 0.28 6.95 3.28
N LEU A 18 -0.69 7.02 2.36
CA LEU A 18 -2.11 7.23 2.64
C LEU A 18 -2.97 5.99 2.36
N GLU A 19 -2.65 5.22 1.33
CA GLU A 19 -3.55 4.19 0.81
C GLU A 19 -3.13 2.76 1.18
N PRO A 20 -4.07 1.79 1.27
CA PRO A 20 -3.71 0.37 1.32
C PRO A 20 -2.92 -0.05 0.07
N ASN A 21 -1.93 -0.94 0.24
CA ASN A 21 -1.12 -1.43 -0.89
C ASN A 21 -1.96 -2.09 -1.99
N LEU A 22 -3.10 -2.70 -1.62
CA LEU A 22 -4.04 -3.27 -2.58
C LEU A 22 -4.74 -2.22 -3.45
N ALA A 23 -5.07 -1.05 -2.89
CA ALA A 23 -5.68 0.04 -3.66
C ALA A 23 -4.66 0.64 -4.64
N ILE A 24 -3.42 0.84 -4.19
CA ILE A 24 -2.32 1.33 -5.02
C ILE A 24 -2.03 0.33 -6.15
N ALA A 25 -1.98 -0.96 -5.84
CA ALA A 25 -1.79 -2.04 -6.81
C ALA A 25 -2.83 -1.99 -7.93
N LYS A 26 -4.12 -1.84 -7.59
CA LYS A 26 -5.20 -1.69 -8.59
C LYS A 26 -5.04 -0.43 -9.43
N ARG A 27 -4.65 0.69 -8.81
CA ARG A 27 -4.52 1.99 -9.50
C ARG A 27 -3.35 2.05 -10.46
N LEU A 28 -2.26 1.36 -10.15
CA LEU A 28 -1.05 1.31 -10.99
C LEU A 28 -0.98 0.06 -11.87
N ASP A 29 -2.02 -0.77 -11.88
CA ASP A 29 -2.05 -2.08 -12.55
C ASP A 29 -0.81 -2.94 -12.26
N ARG A 30 -0.44 -3.02 -10.98
CA ARG A 30 0.74 -3.75 -10.50
C ARG A 30 0.39 -4.67 -9.37
N SER A 31 1.16 -5.74 -9.21
CA SER A 31 0.99 -6.63 -8.05
C SER A 31 1.35 -5.91 -6.75
N VAL A 32 0.67 -6.28 -5.65
CA VAL A 32 0.99 -5.77 -4.30
C VAL A 32 2.46 -5.99 -3.94
N LYS A 33 3.04 -7.13 -4.36
CA LYS A 33 4.46 -7.43 -4.17
C LYS A 33 5.36 -6.40 -4.88
N SER A 34 5.01 -6.00 -6.10
CA SER A 34 5.73 -4.96 -6.85
C SER A 34 5.67 -3.62 -6.14
N ILE A 35 4.48 -3.23 -5.64
CA ILE A 35 4.30 -2.00 -4.84
C ILE A 35 5.20 -2.00 -3.60
N VAL A 36 5.15 -3.07 -2.80
CA VAL A 36 5.95 -3.18 -1.56
C VAL A 36 7.44 -3.12 -1.84
N SER A 37 7.92 -3.91 -2.82
CA SER A 37 9.33 -3.93 -3.19
C SER A 37 9.81 -2.57 -3.68
N LYS A 38 9.04 -1.90 -4.54
CA LYS A 38 9.43 -0.59 -5.06
C LYS A 38 9.40 0.49 -3.98
N ALA A 39 8.36 0.53 -3.15
CA ALA A 39 8.26 1.47 -2.05
C ALA A 39 9.39 1.31 -1.03
N HIS A 40 9.77 0.05 -0.72
CA HIS A 40 10.94 -0.24 0.11
C HIS A 40 12.22 0.33 -0.51
N ASN A 41 12.47 0.07 -1.80
CA ASN A 41 13.66 0.57 -2.49
C ASN A 41 13.70 2.10 -2.57
N MET A 42 12.55 2.77 -2.51
CA MET A 42 12.42 4.23 -2.48
C MET A 42 12.38 4.81 -1.06
N GLY A 43 12.45 3.98 -0.01
CA GLY A 43 12.38 4.43 1.38
C GLY A 43 11.01 4.99 1.81
N LEU A 44 9.94 4.67 1.09
CA LEU A 44 8.59 5.18 1.39
C LEU A 44 8.00 4.47 2.62
N LYS A 45 7.30 5.26 3.45
CA LYS A 45 6.65 4.78 4.68
C LYS A 45 5.17 5.14 4.70
N LYS A 46 4.36 4.34 5.41
CA LYS A 46 2.98 4.69 5.75
C LYS A 46 2.97 5.84 6.76
N LYS A 47 1.98 6.74 6.68
CA LYS A 47 1.73 7.70 7.76
C LYS A 47 1.25 6.99 9.02
N ALA A 48 1.48 7.60 10.18
CA ALA A 48 1.13 7.01 11.47
C ALA A 48 -0.38 6.72 11.57
N GLU A 49 -1.22 7.63 11.09
CA GLU A 49 -2.68 7.49 11.07
C GLU A 49 -3.09 6.28 10.23
N ARG A 50 -2.44 6.09 9.07
CA ARG A 50 -2.71 4.95 8.20
C ARG A 50 -2.33 3.63 8.88
N LEU A 51 -1.21 3.58 9.60
CA LEU A 51 -0.79 2.42 10.37
C LEU A 51 -1.79 2.08 11.48
N GLN A 52 -2.30 3.10 12.19
CA GLN A 52 -3.32 2.92 13.23
C GLN A 52 -4.61 2.34 12.64
N GLN A 53 -5.10 2.90 11.53
CA GLN A 53 -6.29 2.37 10.82
C GLN A 53 -6.08 0.92 10.38
N MET A 54 -4.88 0.58 9.90
CA MET A 54 -4.50 -0.79 9.54
C MET A 54 -4.59 -1.74 10.73
N GLY A 55 -4.07 -1.32 11.89
CA GLY A 55 -4.17 -2.07 13.13
C GLY A 55 -5.62 -2.32 13.53
N GLN A 56 -6.45 -1.27 13.54
CA GLN A 56 -7.87 -1.35 13.88
C GLN A 56 -8.63 -2.30 12.94
N GLN A 57 -8.39 -2.21 11.62
CA GLN A 57 -9.00 -3.10 10.62
C GLN A 57 -8.62 -4.56 10.84
N ASN A 58 -7.32 -4.84 11.06
CA ASN A 58 -6.84 -6.21 11.29
C ASN A 58 -7.43 -6.81 12.58
N VAL A 59 -7.55 -6.01 13.63
CA VAL A 59 -8.17 -6.41 14.90
C VAL A 59 -9.66 -6.70 14.69
N SER A 60 -10.40 -5.80 14.04
CA SER A 60 -11.82 -6.00 13.74
C SER A 60 -12.06 -7.27 12.90
N LEU A 61 -11.26 -7.49 11.85
CA LEU A 61 -11.35 -8.70 11.03
C LEU A 61 -11.09 -9.98 11.82
N ARG A 62 -10.23 -9.95 12.84
CA ARG A 62 -9.97 -11.10 13.71
C ARG A 62 -11.18 -11.50 14.54
N TYR A 63 -11.95 -10.52 15.03
CA TYR A 63 -13.12 -10.76 15.88
C TYR A 63 -14.42 -10.93 15.09
N ASN A 64 -14.51 -10.40 13.87
CA ASN A 64 -15.67 -10.53 13.00
C ASN A 64 -15.69 -11.83 12.19
N ARG A 65 -14.65 -12.67 12.25
CA ARG A 65 -14.77 -14.08 11.82
C ARG A 65 -15.48 -14.88 12.91
N LYS A 66 -16.80 -14.71 12.99
CA LYS A 66 -17.70 -15.71 13.56
C LYS A 66 -18.42 -16.38 12.40
N ASP A 67 -18.19 -17.69 12.32
CA ASP A 67 -18.86 -18.73 11.53
C ASP A 67 -18.80 -18.62 9.99
#